data_AF-A0A953X1N3-F1
#
_entry.id   AF-A0A953X1N3-F1
#
_cell.length_a   1.000
_cell.length_b   1.000
_cell.length_c   1.000
_cell.angle_alpha   90.00
_cell.angle_beta   90.00
_cell.angle_gamma   90.00
#
_symmetry.space_group_name_H-M   'P 1'
#
loop_
_entity.id
_entity.type
_entity.pdbx_description
1 polymer ?
#
loop_
_entity_poly.entity_id
_entity_poly.type
_entity_poly.pdbx_seq_one_letter_code
_entity_poly.pdbx_strand_id
1 'polypeptide(L)' 'LEKETDGRKRYRLIGVGISELEDYRADASDLLDPLVAKRARAERASDAARAKFGKDAVITGRAARMADKDKS' A
#
# COMPACT_ATOMS: atom_id res chain seq x y z
N LEU A 1 -16.14 29.65 3.94
CA LEU A 1 -16.91 29.51 2.68
C LEU A 1 -17.59 30.80 2.22
N GLU A 2 -17.67 31.86 3.05
CA GLU A 2 -18.47 33.08 2.77
C GLU A 2 -18.22 33.74 1.41
N LYS A 3 -16.96 33.81 0.96
CA LYS A 3 -16.60 34.39 -0.34
C LYS A 3 -17.19 33.63 -1.55
N GLU A 4 -17.53 32.36 -1.39
CA GLU A 4 -18.06 31.50 -2.45
C GLU A 4 -19.57 31.24 -2.32
N THR A 5 -20.19 31.67 -1.21
CA THR A 5 -21.63 31.46 -0.93
C THR A 5 -22.43 32.76 -0.90
N ASP A 6 -21.84 33.87 -1.39
CA ASP A 6 -22.46 35.20 -1.38
C ASP A 6 -23.54 35.42 -2.47
N GLY A 7 -23.83 34.38 -3.26
CA GLY A 7 -24.88 34.37 -4.29
C GLY A 7 -24.59 35.26 -5.51
N ARG A 8 -23.44 35.94 -5.56
CA ARG A 8 -23.11 36.89 -6.64
C ARG A 8 -22.32 36.26 -7.77
N LYS A 9 -21.72 35.10 -7.53
CA LYS A 9 -20.92 34.35 -8.51
C LYS A 9 -21.78 33.34 -9.27
N ARG A 10 -21.56 33.29 -10.59
CA ARG A 10 -22.18 32.28 -11.46
C ARG A 10 -21.29 31.04 -11.52
N TYR A 11 -21.90 29.87 -11.35
CA TYR A 11 -21.21 28.58 -11.39
C TYR A 11 -21.81 27.72 -12.50
N ARG A 12 -20.97 26.96 -13.20
CA ARG A 12 -21.43 25.87 -14.07
C ARG A 12 -21.44 24.60 -13.24
N LEU A 13 -22.62 24.08 -12.98
CA LEU A 13 -22.78 22.82 -12.26
C LEU A 13 -22.38 21.66 -13.17
N ILE A 14 -21.71 20.67 -12.60
CA ILE A 14 -21.45 19.39 -13.24
C ILE A 14 -22.38 18.39 -12.56
N GLY A 15 -23.35 17.87 -13.29
CA GLY A 15 -24.21 16.80 -12.81
C GLY A 15 -23.45 15.48 -12.79
N VAL A 16 -23.51 14.76 -11.68
CA VAL A 16 -23.01 13.38 -11.57
C VAL A 16 -24.20 12.49 -11.24
N GLY A 17 -24.44 11.51 -12.09
CA GLY A 17 -25.40 10.44 -11.84
C GLY A 17 -24.66 9.20 -11.39
N ILE A 18 -25.18 8.53 -10.37
CA ILE A 18 -24.70 7.20 -9.94
C ILE A 18 -25.89 6.25 -10.12
N SER A 19 -25.65 5.16 -10.82
CA SER A 19 -26.58 4.04 -10.98
C SER A 19 -25.96 2.78 -10.39
N GLU A 20 -26.75 1.71 -10.27
CA GLU A 20 -26.24 0.39 -9.82
C GLU A 20 -25.66 0.40 -8.40
N LEU A 21 -26.20 1.25 -7.52
CA LEU A 21 -25.92 1.17 -6.10
C LEU A 21 -26.49 -0.13 -5.55
N GLU A 22 -25.62 -0.99 -5.04
CA GLU A 22 -25.97 -2.22 -4.35
C GLU A 22 -25.52 -2.18 -2.89
N ASP A 23 -26.18 -2.98 -2.05
CA ASP A 23 -25.77 -3.15 -0.66
C ASP A 23 -24.32 -3.64 -0.59
N TYR A 24 -23.62 -3.31 0.49
CA TYR A 24 -22.24 -3.74 0.69
C TYR A 24 -22.10 -5.25 0.49
N ARG A 25 -21.45 -5.62 -0.62
CA ARG A 25 -20.97 -6.97 -0.87
C ARG A 25 -19.49 -6.97 -0.58
N ALA A 26 -19.08 -7.80 0.36
CA ALA A 26 -17.67 -8.10 0.55
C ALA A 26 -17.20 -8.97 -0.64
N ASP A 27 -17.04 -8.37 -1.82
CA ASP A 27 -16.38 -9.02 -2.95
C ASP A 27 -14.87 -9.06 -2.67
N ALA A 28 -14.56 -10.03 -1.80
CA ALA A 28 -13.69 -11.15 -2.09
C ALA A 28 -12.20 -10.90 -2.16
N SER A 29 -11.60 -10.25 -1.17
CA SER A 29 -10.14 -10.35 -0.87
C SER A 29 -9.15 -10.01 -2.00
N ASP A 30 -9.62 -9.67 -3.19
CA ASP A 30 -8.84 -9.51 -4.43
C ASP A 30 -8.58 -8.03 -4.74
N LEU A 31 -9.21 -7.14 -3.97
CA LEU A 31 -8.70 -5.78 -3.79
C LEU A 31 -7.48 -5.73 -2.85
N LEU A 32 -7.10 -6.86 -2.24
CA LEU A 32 -5.81 -7.02 -1.58
C LEU A 32 -4.83 -7.59 -2.59
N ASP A 33 -3.58 -7.11 -2.50
CA ASP A 33 -2.47 -7.57 -3.30
C ASP A 33 -2.44 -9.11 -3.39
N PRO A 34 -2.55 -9.73 -4.58
CA PRO A 34 -2.50 -11.19 -4.75
C PRO A 34 -1.24 -11.83 -4.14
N LEU A 35 -0.19 -11.03 -3.90
CA LEU A 35 1.05 -11.44 -3.27
C LEU A 35 1.03 -11.32 -1.74
N VAL A 36 -0.07 -10.91 -1.08
CA VAL A 36 -0.15 -10.81 0.40
C VAL A 36 0.26 -12.13 1.06
N ALA A 37 -0.27 -13.26 0.60
CA ALA A 37 0.08 -14.57 1.16
C ALA A 37 1.57 -14.89 0.97
N LYS A 38 2.16 -14.50 -0.16
CA LYS A 38 3.59 -14.70 -0.47
C LYS A 38 4.47 -13.79 0.40
N ARG A 39 4.09 -12.52 0.58
CA ARG A 39 4.79 -11.56 1.46
C ARG A 39 4.76 -12.00 2.91
N ALA A 40 3.59 -12.41 3.41
CA ALA A 40 3.46 -12.91 4.78
C ALA A 40 4.31 -14.16 5.04
N ARG A 41 4.45 -15.06 4.05
CA ARG A 41 5.37 -16.21 4.15
C ARG A 41 6.84 -15.77 4.19
N ALA A 42 7.24 -14.82 3.35
CA ALA A 42 8.61 -14.31 3.31
C ALA A 42 9.00 -13.56 4.59
N GLU A 43 8.07 -12.81 5.17
CA GLU A 43 8.26 -12.11 6.45
C GLU A 43 8.48 -13.11 7.59
N ARG A 44 7.58 -14.09 7.76
CA ARG A 44 7.74 -15.14 8.78
C ARG A 44 9.04 -15.93 8.63
N ALA A 45 9.46 -16.22 7.40
CA ALA A 45 10.72 -16.91 7.15
C ALA A 45 11.93 -16.05 7.54
N SER A 46 11.88 -14.74 7.26
CA SER A 46 12.92 -13.79 7.65
C SER A 46 13.02 -13.66 9.18
N ASP A 47 11.88 -13.61 9.86
CA ASP A 47 11.84 -13.52 11.32
C ASP A 47 12.35 -14.80 11.99
N ALA A 48 11.97 -15.98 11.47
CA ALA A 48 12.51 -17.26 11.95
C ALA A 48 14.03 -17.34 11.76
N ALA A 49 14.55 -16.87 10.62
CA ALA A 49 15.98 -16.81 10.38
C ALA A 49 16.68 -15.84 11.35
N ARG A 50 16.11 -14.65 11.62
CA ARG A 50 16.67 -13.73 12.63
C ARG A 50 16.64 -14.29 14.04
N ALA A 51 15.57 -14.99 14.41
CA ALA A 51 15.45 -15.63 15.71
C ALA A 51 16.53 -16.71 15.92
N LYS A 52 16.88 -17.44 14.86
CA LYS A 52 17.86 -18.53 14.92
C LYS A 52 19.32 -18.07 14.78
N PHE A 53 19.57 -17.07 13.95
CA PHE A 53 20.93 -16.71 13.51
C PHE A 53 21.35 -15.28 13.92
N GLY A 54 20.48 -14.53 14.57
CA GLY A 54 20.74 -13.14 14.97
C GLY A 54 20.17 -12.12 13.98
N LYS A 55 20.06 -10.87 14.44
CA LYS A 55 19.33 -9.78 13.76
C LYS A 55 19.91 -9.45 12.37
N ASP A 56 21.22 -9.63 12.21
CA ASP A 56 21.97 -9.32 11.00
C ASP A 56 22.06 -10.49 10.02
N ALA A 57 21.46 -11.64 10.35
CA ALA A 57 21.52 -12.83 9.51
C ALA A 57 20.68 -12.71 8.22
N VAL A 58 19.75 -11.77 8.17
CA VAL A 58 18.90 -11.51 7.00
C VAL A 58 19.11 -10.09 6.54
N ILE A 59 19.95 -9.93 5.51
CA ILE A 59 20.17 -8.66 4.81
C ILE A 59 19.45 -8.66 3.47
N THR A 60 18.98 -7.49 3.04
CA THR A 60 18.40 -7.35 1.70
C THR A 60 19.50 -7.43 0.64
N GLY A 61 19.19 -7.93 -0.55
CA GLY A 61 20.15 -7.96 -1.67
C GLY A 61 20.65 -6.55 -2.05
N ARG A 62 19.86 -5.50 -1.79
CA ARG A 62 20.29 -4.10 -1.98
C ARG A 62 21.34 -3.69 -0.94
N ALA A 63 21.14 -4.05 0.34
CA ALA A 63 22.12 -3.79 1.39
C ALA A 63 23.44 -4.52 1.12
N ALA A 64 23.38 -5.78 0.65
CA ALA A 64 24.58 -6.54 0.27
C ALA A 64 25.38 -5.83 -0.84
N ARG A 65 24.72 -5.30 -1.87
CA ARG A 65 25.39 -4.56 -2.94
C ARG A 65 25.98 -3.22 -2.49
N MET A 66 25.37 -2.55 -1.52
CA MET A 66 25.90 -1.30 -0.98
C MET A 66 27.17 -1.56 -0.14
N ALA A 67 27.16 -2.61 0.68
CA ALA A 67 28.33 -3.01 1.47
C ALA A 67 29.54 -3.43 0.60
N ASP A 68 29.30 -3.97 -0.59
CA ASP A 68 30.34 -4.34 -1.54
C ASP A 68 30.98 -3.09 -2.20
N LYS A 69 30.16 -2.06 -2.46
CA LYS A 69 30.61 -0.80 -3.04
C LYS A 69 31.44 0.04 -2.06
N ASP A 70 31.14 -0.02 -0.77
CA ASP A 70 31.88 0.70 0.29
C ASP A 70 33.26 0.08 0.59
N LYS A 71 33.56 -1.12 0.08
CA LYS A 71 34.85 -1.81 0.22
C LYS A 71 35.81 -1.59 -0.96
N SER A 72 35.36 -0.92 -2.02
CA SER A 72 36.13 -0.65 -3.24
C SER A 72 36.81 0.72 -3.22
#